data_AF-A0A2V9I9N4-F1
#
_entry.id   AF-A0A2V9I9N4-F1
#
_cell.length_a   1.000
_cell.length_b   1.000
_cell.length_c   1.000
_cell.angle_alpha   90.00
_cell.angle_beta   90.00
_cell.angle_gamma   90.00
#
_symmetry.space_group_name_H-M   'P 1'
#
loop_
_entity.id
_entity.type
_entity.pdbx_description
1 polymer ?
#
loop_
_entity_poly.entity_id
_entity_poly.type
_entity_poly.pdbx_seq_one_letter_code
_entity_poly.pdbx_strand_id
1 'polypeptide(L)' 'MKTTTGGNEALSVWEEHGRPIDLLLTDMIMPDGMTGRDLAKQLLTRTPLKVIYTS' A
#
# COMPACT_ATOMS: atom_id res chain seq x y z
N MET A 1 -9.15 -7.88 -6.48
CA MET A 1 -7.83 -7.73 -5.83
C MET A 1 -6.93 -7.01 -6.83
N LYS A 2 -6.48 -5.79 -6.52
CA LYS A 2 -5.51 -5.03 -7.33
C LYS A 2 -4.12 -5.33 -6.77
N THR A 3 -3.15 -5.64 -7.62
CA THR A 3 -1.77 -5.98 -7.25
C THR A 3 -0.81 -5.04 -7.97
N THR A 4 0.24 -4.58 -7.28
CA THR A 4 1.28 -3.70 -7.83
C THR A 4 2.64 -4.22 -7.38
N THR A 5 3.70 -3.86 -8.08
CA THR A 5 5.06 -4.32 -7.73
C THR A 5 5.88 -3.26 -7.00
N GLY A 6 5.41 -2.01 -6.95
CA GLY A 6 6.11 -0.90 -6.29
C GLY A 6 5.18 -0.01 -5.47
N GLY A 7 5.78 0.71 -4.52
CA GLY A 7 5.05 1.59 -3.60
C GLY A 7 4.37 2.78 -4.27
N ASN A 8 5.04 3.42 -5.25
CA ASN A 8 4.45 4.54 -5.99
C ASN A 8 3.26 4.11 -6.84
N GLU A 9 3.37 2.94 -7.51
CA GLU A 9 2.26 2.36 -8.26
C GLU A 9 1.09 2.01 -7.34
N ALA A 10 1.36 1.47 -6.13
CA ALA A 10 0.34 1.18 -5.14
C ALA A 10 -0.46 2.43 -4.74
N LEU A 11 0.23 3.58 -4.59
CA LEU A 11 -0.42 4.86 -4.30
C LEU A 11 -1.32 5.32 -5.46
N SER A 12 -0.85 5.24 -6.71
CA SER A 12 -1.68 5.58 -7.88
C SER A 12 -2.92 4.69 -7.98
N VAL A 13 -2.73 3.37 -7.79
CA VAL A 13 -3.79 2.38 -7.83
C VAL A 13 -4.82 2.58 -6.72
N TRP A 14 -4.38 3.02 -5.55
CA TRP A 14 -5.23 3.40 -4.41
C TRP A 14 -6.15 4.58 -4.78
N GLU A 15 -5.59 5.66 -5.32
CA GLU A 15 -6.35 6.85 -5.72
C GLU A 15 -7.38 6.52 -6.80
N GLU A 16 -7.00 5.71 -7.79
CA GLU A 16 -7.89 5.29 -8.87
C GLU A 16 -9.00 4.33 -8.42
N HIS A 17 -8.85 3.64 -7.28
CA HIS A 17 -9.82 2.63 -6.89
C HIS A 17 -11.18 3.23 -6.50
N GLY A 18 -11.20 4.49 -6.04
CA GLY A 18 -12.43 5.25 -5.76
C GLY A 18 -13.34 4.65 -4.67
N ARG A 19 -12.92 3.56 -4.03
CA ARG A 19 -13.62 2.84 -2.97
C ARG A 19 -12.65 2.53 -1.82
N PRO A 20 -13.12 2.47 -0.57
CA PRO A 20 -12.27 2.15 0.57
C PRO A 20 -11.63 0.77 0.39
N ILE A 21 -10.31 0.69 0.59
CA ILE A 21 -9.58 -0.57 0.69
C ILE A 21 -9.40 -0.87 2.18
N ASP A 22 -9.97 -1.97 2.64
CA ASP A 22 -9.97 -2.32 4.08
C ASP A 22 -8.67 -2.98 4.55
N LEU A 23 -7.86 -3.50 3.62
CA LEU A 23 -6.63 -4.26 3.90
C LEU A 23 -5.52 -3.97 2.89
N LEU A 24 -4.35 -3.59 3.40
CA LEU A 24 -3.08 -3.56 2.68
C LEU A 24 -2.28 -4.83 3.01
N LEU A 25 -1.88 -5.56 1.98
CA LEU A 25 -0.91 -6.65 2.05
C LEU A 25 0.35 -6.20 1.29
N THR A 26 1.50 -6.16 1.96
CA THR A 26 2.73 -5.62 1.37
C THR A 26 3.98 -6.29 1.94
N ASP A 27 4.99 -6.51 1.10
CA ASP A 27 6.29 -6.98 1.56
C ASP A 27 7.09 -5.85 2.22
N MET A 28 7.98 -6.19 3.15
CA MET A 28 8.81 -5.17 3.80
C MET A 28 9.78 -4.49 2.82
N ILE A 29 10.29 -5.25 1.85
CA ILE A 29 11.22 -4.77 0.83
C ILE A 29 10.42 -4.62 -0.46
N MET A 30 10.32 -3.38 -0.94
CA MET A 30 9.80 -3.09 -2.27
C MET A 30 10.89 -2.38 -3.10
N PRO A 31 10.82 -2.44 -4.43
CA PRO A 31 11.69 -1.67 -5.30
C PRO A 31 11.50 -0.15 -5.10
N ASP A 32 12.43 0.63 -5.65
CA ASP A 32 12.38 2.10 -5.71
C ASP A 32 12.53 2.83 -4.36
N GLY A 33 13.05 2.15 -3.33
CA GLY A 33 13.46 2.77 -2.07
C GLY A 33 12.33 3.08 -1.09
N MET A 34 11.08 2.71 -1.42
CA MET A 34 9.96 2.75 -0.48
C MET A 34 9.81 1.38 0.19
N THR A 35 9.69 1.34 1.52
CA THR A 35 9.37 0.08 2.21
C THR A 35 7.86 -0.13 2.31
N GLY A 36 7.40 -1.38 2.49
CA GLY A 36 5.97 -1.65 2.74
C GLY A 36 5.45 -0.88 3.97
N ARG A 37 6.32 -0.60 4.94
CA ARG A 37 6.02 0.26 6.10
C ARG A 37 5.83 1.72 5.72
N ASP A 38 6.62 2.26 4.80
CA ASP A 38 6.48 3.65 4.35
C ASP A 38 5.19 3.83 3.55
N LEU A 39 4.84 2.86 2.70
CA LEU A 39 3.57 2.81 2.01
C LEU A 39 2.40 2.75 3.00
N ALA A 40 2.46 1.83 3.98
CA ALA A 40 1.43 1.68 4.99
C ALA A 40 1.20 2.97 5.80
N LYS A 41 2.28 3.64 6.23
CA LYS A 41 2.19 4.93 6.93
C LYS A 41 1.44 5.97 6.09
N GLN A 42 1.75 6.07 4.80
CA GLN A 42 1.10 7.04 3.91
C GLN A 42 -0.38 6.73 3.66
N LEU A 43 -0.77 5.46 3.60
CA LEU A 43 -2.16 5.08 3.39
C LEU A 43 -3.00 5.23 4.68
N LEU A 44 -2.39 4.96 5.84
CA LEU A 44 -3.03 5.11 7.14
C LEU A 44 -3.38 6.57 7.49
N THR A 45 -2.71 7.57 6.90
CA THR A 45 -3.11 8.98 7.08
C THR A 45 -4.38 9.34 6.30
N ARG A 46 -4.74 8.56 5.27
CA ARG A 46 -5.90 8.82 4.41
C ARG A 46 -7.16 8.14 4.95
N THR A 47 -7.02 6.91 5.43
CA THR A 47 -8.11 6.16 6.05
C THR A 47 -7.54 5.20 7.07
N PRO A 48 -8.27 4.87 8.15
CA PRO A 48 -7.95 3.68 8.92
C PRO A 48 -8.14 2.44 8.02
N LEU A 49 -7.06 1.67 7.83
CA LEU A 49 -7.07 0.37 7.15
C LEU A 49 -6.24 -0.65 7.95
N LYS A 50 -6.45 -1.94 7.69
CA LYS A 50 -5.62 -3.01 8.26
C LYS A 50 -4.37 -3.21 7.41
N VAL A 51 -3.26 -3.59 8.04
CA VAL A 51 -1.98 -3.82 7.35
C VAL A 51 -1.41 -5.18 7.74
N ILE A 52 -1.05 -5.98 6.74
CA ILE A 52 -0.30 -7.24 6.90
C ILE A 52 1.01 -7.10 6.15
N TYR A 53 2.10 -7.36 6.86
CA TYR A 53 3.44 -7.42 6.28
C TYR A 53 3.81 -8.85 5.95
N THR A 54 4.39 -9.04 4.77
CA THR A 54 4.95 -10.32 4.30
C THR A 54 6.46 -10.16 4.02
N SER A 55 7.19 -11.28 3.95
CA SER A 55 8.64 -11.35 3.72
C SER A 55 8.99 -12.29 2.59
#